data_AF-A0A350I7C7-F1
#
_entry.id   AF-A0A350I7C7-F1
#
_cell.length_a   1.000
_cell.length_b   1.000
_cell.length_c   1.000
_cell.angle_alpha   90.00
_cell.angle_beta   90.00
_cell.angle_gamma   90.00
#
_symmetry.space_group_name_H-M   'P 1'
#
loop_
_entity.id
_entity.type
_entity.pdbx_description
1 polymer ?
#
loop_
_entity_poly.entity_id
_entity_poly.type
_entity_poly.pdbx_seq_one_letter_code
_entity_poly.pdbx_strand_id
1 'polypeptide(L)'
;MQRTIKSIFLLLIISANSYGQNIDKAFFDEANTFFQQYVTEGRVNYKSLQATGDLVPLIIKVEKANLDGTDEETSKAFYLNAYNLYVIYLVLRDYPLQSVQDIPGFFDKNKINVAGNKVTLNQLEKDFILKPFNDSRIHFVLICGAIGCPPITNFAYSPEKLEAQLEQQTRTALNEFTFIRTTGDKTEISQIFKWYIEDFGGTKSRIIDYINNYRSIPISKNTSYYPYDWTLNDTNLTDAPSSEDKKSSTSIGNNERRYVVSSAIPIGSYEIKIFNNLYSQKTGSDGILIDRSSFFTTTITALYGFTNRLNVGINTRWRKVRNHALPSLAFAVFGSGEDGGSRSGF
;
A
#
# COMPACT_ATOMS: atom_id res chain seq x y z
N MET A 1 32.03 18.06 -71.03
CA MET A 1 31.06 19.00 -70.42
C MET A 1 29.99 18.17 -69.72
N GLN A 2 30.24 17.74 -68.48
CA GLN A 2 29.33 16.90 -67.68
C GLN A 2 28.32 17.79 -66.95
N ARG A 3 27.03 17.60 -67.21
CA ARG A 3 25.93 18.21 -66.45
C ARG A 3 25.55 17.29 -65.31
N THR A 4 25.90 17.67 -64.09
CA THR A 4 25.46 17.02 -62.86
C THR A 4 24.06 17.54 -62.49
N ILE A 5 23.05 16.67 -62.58
CA ILE A 5 21.71 16.94 -62.05
C ILE A 5 21.76 16.63 -60.55
N LYS A 6 21.72 17.66 -59.71
CA LYS A 6 21.52 17.52 -58.26
C LYS A 6 20.01 17.47 -57.99
N SER A 7 19.48 16.28 -57.77
CA SER A 7 18.11 16.12 -57.26
C SER A 7 18.07 16.52 -55.79
N ILE A 8 17.38 17.61 -55.48
CA ILE A 8 17.11 18.09 -54.13
C ILE A 8 15.97 17.24 -53.57
N PHE A 9 16.24 16.46 -52.54
CA PHE A 9 15.23 15.74 -51.77
C PHE A 9 14.63 16.71 -50.74
N LEU A 10 13.41 17.20 -50.98
CA LEU A 10 12.67 18.03 -50.03
C LEU A 10 12.07 17.12 -48.96
N LEU A 11 12.67 17.08 -47.78
CA LEU A 11 12.14 16.37 -46.62
C LEU A 11 10.94 17.15 -46.06
N LEU A 12 9.73 16.68 -46.35
CA LEU A 12 8.50 17.26 -45.80
C LEU A 12 8.39 16.85 -44.32
N ILE A 13 8.80 17.73 -43.41
CA ILE A 13 8.58 17.55 -41.97
C ILE A 13 7.11 17.90 -41.71
N ILE A 14 6.26 16.87 -41.66
CA ILE A 14 4.89 17.01 -41.16
C ILE A 14 4.98 17.10 -39.63
N SER A 15 5.00 18.32 -39.10
CA SER A 15 4.79 18.56 -37.67
C SER A 15 3.30 18.35 -37.38
N ALA A 16 2.96 17.15 -36.88
CA ALA A 16 1.65 16.93 -36.28
C ALA A 16 1.59 17.71 -34.96
N ASN A 17 1.01 18.91 -34.98
CA ASN A 17 0.60 19.58 -33.75
C ASN A 17 -0.49 18.70 -33.10
N SER A 18 -0.13 17.99 -32.04
CA SER A 18 -1.13 17.34 -31.18
C SER A 18 -1.79 18.44 -30.35
N TYR A 19 -2.96 18.90 -30.80
CA TYR A 19 -3.82 19.75 -29.99
C TYR A 19 -4.34 18.92 -28.82
N GLY A 20 -4.12 19.38 -27.59
CA GLY A 20 -4.74 18.79 -26.41
C GLY A 20 -6.26 18.83 -26.54
N GLN A 21 -6.94 17.78 -26.08
CA GLN A 21 -8.39 17.74 -26.09
C GLN A 21 -8.90 18.52 -24.88
N ASN A 22 -9.76 19.51 -25.12
CA ASN A 22 -10.40 20.24 -24.03
C ASN A 22 -11.16 19.24 -23.14
N ILE A 23 -10.99 19.36 -21.83
CA ILE A 23 -11.77 18.56 -20.91
C ILE A 23 -13.23 18.98 -20.96
N ASP A 24 -14.09 17.98 -21.09
CA ASP A 24 -15.52 18.14 -21.21
C ASP A 24 -16.26 17.18 -20.27
N LYS A 25 -17.60 17.28 -20.28
CA LYS A 25 -18.48 16.44 -19.48
C LYS A 25 -18.28 14.94 -19.74
N ALA A 26 -17.89 14.55 -20.95
CA ALA A 26 -17.74 13.14 -21.32
C ALA A 26 -16.61 12.47 -20.54
N PHE A 27 -15.50 13.17 -20.26
CA PHE A 27 -14.46 12.64 -19.38
C PHE A 27 -14.99 12.28 -17.99
N PHE A 28 -15.75 13.18 -17.37
CA PHE A 28 -16.29 12.95 -16.02
C PHE A 28 -17.33 11.83 -15.99
N ASP A 29 -18.19 11.75 -17.01
CA ASP A 29 -19.20 10.69 -17.10
C ASP A 29 -18.56 9.30 -17.32
N GLU A 30 -17.52 9.21 -18.15
CA GLU A 30 -16.78 7.97 -18.38
C GLU A 30 -15.97 7.56 -17.14
N ALA A 31 -15.30 8.51 -16.48
CA ALA A 31 -14.61 8.25 -15.22
C ALA A 31 -15.59 7.78 -14.14
N ASN A 32 -16.79 8.37 -14.08
CA ASN A 32 -17.83 7.95 -13.15
C ASN A 32 -18.29 6.52 -13.43
N THR A 33 -18.54 6.19 -14.70
CA THR A 33 -18.91 4.82 -15.12
C THR A 33 -17.82 3.82 -14.74
N PHE A 34 -16.56 4.19 -14.95
CA PHE A 34 -15.41 3.39 -14.55
C PHE A 34 -15.39 3.12 -13.03
N PHE A 35 -15.51 4.15 -12.19
CA PHE A 35 -15.51 3.96 -10.74
C PHE A 35 -16.72 3.15 -10.28
N GLN A 36 -17.91 3.35 -10.85
CA GLN A 36 -19.09 2.56 -10.52
C GLN A 36 -18.92 1.07 -10.84
N GLN A 37 -18.23 0.75 -11.93
CA GLN A 37 -18.01 -0.62 -12.37
C GLN A 37 -16.92 -1.34 -11.58
N TYR A 38 -15.85 -0.63 -11.22
CA TYR A 38 -14.63 -1.25 -10.67
C TYR A 38 -14.40 -0.99 -9.18
N VAL A 39 -15.18 -0.12 -8.55
CA VAL A 39 -15.06 0.17 -7.12
C VAL A 39 -16.29 -0.32 -6.37
N THR A 40 -16.05 -1.09 -5.31
CA THR A 40 -17.10 -1.61 -4.43
C THR A 40 -16.58 -1.56 -2.99
N GLU A 41 -17.38 -1.02 -2.07
CA GLU A 41 -17.05 -0.94 -0.63
C GLU A 41 -15.66 -0.33 -0.35
N GLY A 42 -15.28 0.72 -1.09
CA GLY A 42 -13.99 1.38 -0.87
C GLY A 42 -12.78 0.63 -1.43
N ARG A 43 -12.99 -0.38 -2.27
CA ARG A 43 -11.94 -1.24 -2.85
C ARG A 43 -12.07 -1.34 -4.35
N VAL A 44 -10.95 -1.58 -5.02
CA VAL A 44 -10.87 -1.69 -6.49
C VAL A 44 -10.81 -3.17 -6.89
N ASN A 45 -11.56 -3.55 -7.91
CA ASN A 45 -11.49 -4.88 -8.52
C ASN A 45 -10.38 -4.95 -9.57
N TYR A 46 -9.12 -4.98 -9.10
CA TYR A 46 -7.93 -5.01 -9.95
C TYR A 46 -7.90 -6.23 -10.88
N LYS A 47 -8.36 -7.39 -10.40
CA LYS A 47 -8.42 -8.62 -11.19
C LYS A 47 -9.33 -8.48 -12.42
N SER A 48 -10.54 -7.94 -12.25
CA SER A 48 -11.45 -7.71 -13.38
C SER A 48 -10.88 -6.68 -14.34
N LEU A 49 -10.27 -5.62 -13.80
CA LEU A 49 -9.74 -4.52 -14.60
C LEU A 49 -8.51 -4.92 -15.44
N GLN A 50 -7.67 -5.82 -14.92
CA GLN A 50 -6.55 -6.40 -15.67
C GLN A 50 -7.02 -7.19 -16.90
N ALA A 51 -8.22 -7.79 -16.85
CA ALA A 51 -8.77 -8.57 -17.95
C ALA A 51 -9.41 -7.73 -19.06
N THR A 52 -10.03 -6.60 -18.72
CA THR A 52 -10.77 -5.75 -19.68
C THR A 52 -9.91 -4.66 -20.30
N GLY A 53 -8.98 -4.06 -19.53
CA GLY A 53 -8.18 -2.94 -19.99
C GLY A 53 -8.91 -1.59 -20.04
N ASP A 54 -10.09 -1.50 -19.42
CA ASP A 54 -11.00 -0.34 -19.50
C ASP A 54 -10.40 0.97 -18.96
N LEU A 55 -9.31 0.91 -18.19
CA LEU A 55 -8.62 2.09 -17.67
C LEU A 55 -7.80 2.82 -18.74
N VAL A 56 -7.30 2.13 -19.75
CA VAL A 56 -6.34 2.70 -20.73
C VAL A 56 -6.93 3.90 -21.49
N PRO A 57 -8.17 3.86 -22.01
CA PRO A 57 -8.77 5.02 -22.68
C PRO A 57 -8.86 6.26 -21.79
N LEU A 58 -9.20 6.10 -20.51
CA LEU A 58 -9.26 7.20 -19.55
C LEU A 58 -7.88 7.79 -19.29
N ILE A 59 -6.85 6.96 -19.15
CA ILE A 59 -5.47 7.44 -19.00
C ILE A 59 -5.05 8.26 -20.21
N ILE A 60 -5.34 7.81 -21.44
CA ILE A 60 -5.03 8.57 -22.66
C ILE A 60 -5.72 9.95 -22.66
N LYS A 61 -6.96 10.04 -22.16
CA LYS A 61 -7.66 11.33 -22.01
C LYS A 61 -6.99 12.24 -20.98
N VAL A 62 -6.59 11.69 -19.83
CA VAL A 62 -5.83 12.43 -18.80
C VAL A 62 -4.50 12.97 -19.36
N GLU A 63 -3.79 12.15 -20.15
CA GLU A 63 -2.51 12.54 -20.74
C GLU A 63 -2.65 13.71 -21.73
N LYS A 64 -3.72 13.70 -22.54
CA LYS A 64 -3.97 14.66 -23.62
C LYS A 64 -4.86 15.83 -23.23
N ALA A 65 -5.29 15.89 -21.98
CA ALA A 65 -6.16 16.92 -21.46
C ALA A 65 -5.58 18.33 -21.70
N ASN A 66 -6.43 19.25 -22.15
CA ASN A 66 -6.17 20.67 -22.12
C ASN A 66 -7.10 21.33 -21.08
N LEU A 67 -6.50 22.06 -20.14
CA LEU A 67 -7.19 22.78 -19.06
C LEU A 67 -7.17 24.30 -19.28
N ASP A 68 -6.69 24.77 -20.44
CA ASP A 68 -6.69 26.20 -20.75
C ASP A 68 -8.13 26.75 -20.75
N GLY A 69 -8.37 27.74 -19.89
CA GLY A 69 -9.67 28.41 -19.80
C GLY A 69 -10.75 27.65 -19.01
N THR A 70 -10.42 26.53 -18.34
CA THR A 70 -11.35 25.88 -17.41
C THR A 70 -11.44 26.65 -16.09
N ASP A 71 -12.61 26.64 -15.45
CA ASP A 71 -12.78 27.14 -14.08
C ASP A 71 -12.06 26.26 -13.04
N GLU A 72 -11.99 26.77 -11.80
CA GLU A 72 -11.26 26.14 -10.70
C GLU A 72 -11.86 24.77 -10.35
N GLU A 73 -13.20 24.67 -10.30
CA GLU A 73 -13.93 23.44 -10.00
C GLU A 73 -13.66 22.37 -11.04
N THR A 74 -13.63 22.73 -12.31
CA THR A 74 -13.31 21.82 -13.43
C THR A 74 -11.89 21.32 -13.35
N SER A 75 -10.94 22.23 -13.12
CA SER A 75 -9.53 21.89 -12.95
C SER A 75 -9.31 20.96 -11.75
N LYS A 76 -9.92 21.28 -10.60
CA LYS A 76 -9.84 20.50 -9.37
C LYS A 76 -10.45 19.12 -9.55
N ALA A 77 -11.67 19.03 -10.08
CA ALA A 77 -12.32 17.76 -10.37
C ALA A 77 -11.47 16.90 -11.32
N PHE A 78 -10.91 17.50 -12.37
CA PHE A 78 -10.02 16.79 -13.29
C PHE A 78 -8.80 16.21 -12.56
N TYR A 79 -8.06 17.02 -11.80
CA TYR A 79 -6.83 16.55 -11.14
C TYR A 79 -7.09 15.49 -10.06
N LEU A 80 -8.18 15.60 -9.30
CA LEU A 80 -8.57 14.57 -8.32
C LEU A 80 -8.82 13.23 -9.00
N ASN A 81 -9.60 13.22 -10.09
CA ASN A 81 -9.84 11.99 -10.85
C ASN A 81 -8.57 11.48 -11.53
N ALA A 82 -7.77 12.36 -12.14
CA ALA A 82 -6.51 12.00 -12.78
C ALA A 82 -5.56 11.30 -11.81
N TYR A 83 -5.40 11.83 -10.60
CA TYR A 83 -4.59 11.21 -9.55
C TYR A 83 -5.11 9.82 -9.19
N ASN A 84 -6.41 9.70 -8.90
CA ASN A 84 -7.01 8.42 -8.51
C ASN A 84 -6.91 7.37 -9.62
N LEU A 85 -7.16 7.74 -10.88
CA LEU A 85 -6.99 6.86 -12.04
C LEU A 85 -5.53 6.42 -12.20
N TYR A 86 -4.57 7.32 -12.00
CA TYR A 86 -3.15 6.98 -12.13
C TYR A 86 -2.63 6.07 -11.02
N VAL A 87 -3.13 6.21 -9.79
CA VAL A 87 -2.83 5.27 -8.71
C VAL A 87 -3.29 3.86 -9.10
N ILE A 88 -4.52 3.73 -9.60
CA ILE A 88 -5.04 2.43 -10.08
C ILE A 88 -4.19 1.91 -11.25
N TYR A 89 -3.83 2.77 -12.20
CA TYR A 89 -3.02 2.41 -13.37
C TYR A 89 -1.64 1.86 -12.99
N LEU A 90 -0.96 2.53 -12.05
CA LEU A 90 0.36 2.09 -11.59
C LEU A 90 0.29 0.78 -10.81
N VAL A 91 -0.78 0.55 -10.04
CA VAL A 91 -1.02 -0.76 -9.40
C VAL A 91 -1.20 -1.85 -10.46
N LEU A 92 -2.05 -1.64 -11.47
CA LEU A 92 -2.32 -2.64 -12.51
C LEU A 92 -1.06 -3.07 -13.26
N ARG A 93 -0.11 -2.15 -13.49
CA ARG A 93 1.13 -2.44 -14.21
C ARG A 93 1.96 -3.52 -13.51
N ASP A 94 1.91 -3.56 -12.19
CA ASP A 94 2.71 -4.44 -11.35
C ASP A 94 1.82 -5.52 -10.64
N TYR A 95 0.54 -5.65 -11.02
CA TYR A 95 -0.43 -6.59 -10.44
C TYR A 95 -0.20 -8.04 -10.89
N PRO A 96 -0.29 -9.05 -10.00
CA PRO A 96 -0.72 -8.99 -8.59
C PRO A 96 0.36 -8.60 -7.59
N LEU A 97 0.02 -7.76 -6.61
CA LEU A 97 0.89 -7.32 -5.51
C LEU A 97 0.13 -7.21 -4.18
N GLN A 98 0.85 -7.15 -3.05
CA GLN A 98 0.24 -7.08 -1.72
C GLN A 98 0.20 -5.64 -1.17
N SER A 99 1.13 -4.79 -1.58
CA SER A 99 1.17 -3.39 -1.18
C SER A 99 1.76 -2.52 -2.28
N VAL A 100 1.23 -1.31 -2.46
CA VAL A 100 1.84 -0.29 -3.35
C VAL A 100 3.31 0.00 -2.99
N GLN A 101 3.71 -0.27 -1.74
CA GLN A 101 5.10 -0.14 -1.28
C GLN A 101 6.04 -1.16 -1.92
N ASP A 102 5.52 -2.26 -2.46
CA ASP A 102 6.29 -3.26 -3.20
C ASP A 102 6.74 -2.72 -4.57
N ILE A 103 6.16 -1.62 -5.05
CA ILE A 103 6.50 -0.97 -6.32
C ILE A 103 7.58 0.11 -6.05
N PRO A 104 8.82 -0.08 -6.52
CA PRO A 104 9.90 0.86 -6.21
C PRO A 104 9.60 2.27 -6.73
N GLY A 105 9.57 3.23 -5.80
CA GLY A 105 9.35 4.64 -6.14
C GLY A 105 7.96 4.94 -6.70
N PHE A 106 6.94 4.19 -6.24
CA PHE A 106 5.53 4.38 -6.59
C PHE A 106 5.11 5.86 -6.60
N PHE A 107 5.39 6.59 -5.51
CA PHE A 107 5.00 7.99 -5.37
C PHE A 107 6.03 9.00 -5.91
N ASP A 108 7.32 8.67 -5.85
CA ASP A 108 8.42 9.65 -5.98
C ASP A 108 9.30 9.49 -7.23
N LYS A 109 9.24 8.36 -7.93
CA LYS A 109 10.15 8.07 -9.05
C LYS A 109 9.42 7.76 -10.34
N ASN A 110 8.30 7.05 -10.26
CA ASN A 110 7.51 6.70 -11.43
C ASN A 110 6.86 7.96 -12.01
N LYS A 111 7.22 8.28 -13.26
CA LYS A 111 6.69 9.44 -13.98
C LYS A 111 5.42 9.04 -14.74
N ILE A 112 4.39 9.86 -14.59
CA ILE A 112 3.10 9.82 -15.27
C ILE A 112 2.93 11.11 -16.08
N ASN A 113 2.03 11.10 -17.07
CA ASN A 113 1.77 12.26 -17.91
C ASN A 113 0.36 12.80 -17.59
N VAL A 114 0.23 14.04 -17.17
CA VAL A 114 -1.08 14.62 -16.82
C VAL A 114 -1.19 15.97 -17.50
N ALA A 115 -2.18 16.13 -18.39
CA ALA A 115 -2.37 17.34 -19.19
C ALA A 115 -1.05 17.82 -19.85
N GLY A 116 -0.34 16.90 -20.50
CA GLY A 116 0.96 17.18 -21.14
C GLY A 116 2.16 17.31 -20.20
N ASN A 117 1.99 17.31 -18.88
CA ASN A 117 3.08 17.44 -17.90
C ASN A 117 3.59 16.09 -17.41
N LYS A 118 4.91 15.89 -17.42
CA LYS A 118 5.55 14.66 -16.92
C LYS A 118 5.95 14.79 -15.45
N VAL A 119 5.15 14.23 -14.55
CA VAL A 119 5.22 14.41 -13.09
C VAL A 119 5.23 13.07 -12.36
N THR A 120 5.57 13.04 -11.07
CA THR A 120 5.31 11.87 -10.21
C THR A 120 3.95 12.03 -9.51
N LEU A 121 3.43 10.97 -8.88
CA LEU A 121 2.22 11.09 -8.05
C LEU A 121 2.40 12.16 -6.96
N ASN A 122 3.54 12.18 -6.26
CA ASN A 122 3.78 13.20 -5.24
C ASN A 122 3.86 14.62 -5.79
N GLN A 123 4.39 14.80 -7.00
CA GLN A 123 4.40 16.11 -7.66
C GLN A 123 2.99 16.52 -8.08
N LEU A 124 2.21 15.59 -8.66
CA LEU A 124 0.81 15.82 -9.01
C LEU A 124 0.00 16.24 -7.78
N GLU A 125 0.12 15.51 -6.68
CA GLU A 125 -0.55 15.81 -5.42
C GLU A 125 -0.15 17.17 -4.86
N LYS A 126 1.15 17.43 -4.69
CA LYS A 126 1.60 18.64 -4.00
C LYS A 126 1.51 19.89 -4.86
N ASP A 127 1.99 19.83 -6.09
CA ASP A 127 2.21 21.01 -6.92
C ASP A 127 0.96 21.38 -7.74
N PHE A 128 0.12 20.40 -8.09
CA PHE A 128 -1.06 20.60 -8.94
C PHE A 128 -2.39 20.50 -8.18
N ILE A 129 -2.41 19.87 -6.99
CA ILE A 129 -3.65 19.68 -6.22
C ILE A 129 -3.62 20.45 -4.91
N LEU A 130 -2.74 20.11 -3.96
CA LEU A 130 -2.76 20.69 -2.62
C LEU A 130 -2.41 22.18 -2.63
N LYS A 131 -1.32 22.56 -3.31
CA LYS A 131 -0.87 23.96 -3.34
C LYS A 131 -1.84 24.90 -4.09
N PRO A 132 -2.41 24.54 -5.25
CA PRO A 132 -3.33 25.43 -5.95
C PRO A 132 -4.69 25.60 -5.27
N PHE A 133 -5.26 24.53 -4.71
CA PHE A 133 -6.63 24.55 -4.18
C PHE A 133 -6.70 24.83 -2.67
N ASN A 134 -5.62 24.61 -1.93
CA ASN A 134 -5.53 24.88 -0.49
C ASN A 134 -6.74 24.37 0.32
N ASP A 135 -7.19 23.15 0.01
CA ASP A 135 -8.38 22.54 0.59
C ASP A 135 -8.02 21.23 1.29
N SER A 136 -8.05 21.26 2.61
CA SER A 136 -7.76 20.09 3.47
C SER A 136 -8.66 18.89 3.22
N ARG A 137 -9.87 19.09 2.63
CA ARG A 137 -10.80 17.99 2.31
C ARG A 137 -10.23 17.05 1.24
N ILE A 138 -9.26 17.52 0.46
CA ILE A 138 -8.59 16.73 -0.59
C ILE A 138 -7.95 15.45 -0.02
N HIS A 139 -7.46 15.51 1.23
CA HIS A 139 -6.87 14.37 1.93
C HIS A 139 -7.84 13.20 2.17
N PHE A 140 -9.15 13.41 2.00
CA PHE A 140 -10.18 12.38 2.15
C PHE A 140 -10.69 11.81 0.82
N VAL A 141 -10.16 12.31 -0.30
CA VAL A 141 -10.64 11.94 -1.65
C VAL A 141 -9.53 11.45 -2.58
N LEU A 142 -8.26 11.67 -2.22
CA LEU A 142 -7.13 11.08 -2.92
C LEU A 142 -6.82 9.69 -2.37
N ILE A 143 -6.65 8.72 -3.28
CA ILE A 143 -6.34 7.34 -2.92
C ILE A 143 -4.83 7.10 -2.91
N CYS A 144 -4.33 6.31 -1.96
CA CYS A 144 -2.95 5.84 -1.94
C CYS A 144 -2.81 4.38 -2.40
N GLY A 145 -3.93 3.74 -2.78
CA GLY A 145 -3.98 2.32 -3.12
C GLY A 145 -3.85 1.38 -1.92
N ALA A 146 -4.09 1.86 -0.70
CA ALA A 146 -3.96 1.05 0.52
C ALA A 146 -5.24 1.07 1.38
N ILE A 147 -5.44 0.05 2.22
CA ILE A 147 -6.58 -0.05 3.15
C ILE A 147 -6.58 1.07 4.19
N GLY A 148 -5.40 1.56 4.60
CA GLY A 148 -5.26 2.67 5.54
C GLY A 148 -5.68 4.04 4.96
N CYS A 149 -5.95 4.12 3.65
CA CYS A 149 -6.49 5.33 3.04
C CYS A 149 -7.98 5.53 3.37
N PRO A 150 -8.47 6.77 3.27
CA PRO A 150 -9.90 6.99 3.09
C PRO A 150 -10.43 6.08 1.97
N PRO A 151 -11.59 5.42 2.16
CA PRO A 151 -12.18 4.56 1.15
C PRO A 151 -12.35 5.26 -0.21
N ILE A 152 -11.94 4.59 -1.30
CA ILE A 152 -12.17 5.12 -2.66
C ILE A 152 -13.67 5.18 -2.95
N THR A 153 -14.10 6.24 -3.62
CA THR A 153 -15.49 6.41 -4.05
C THR A 153 -15.80 5.57 -5.30
N ASN A 154 -17.03 5.08 -5.39
CA ASN A 154 -17.56 4.47 -6.61
C ASN A 154 -18.14 5.50 -7.60
N PHE A 155 -17.68 6.75 -7.52
CA PHE A 155 -18.06 7.84 -8.41
C PHE A 155 -16.84 8.71 -8.71
N ALA A 156 -16.88 9.39 -9.86
CA ALA A 156 -15.91 10.43 -10.19
C ALA A 156 -16.32 11.77 -9.57
N TYR A 157 -15.34 12.62 -9.30
CA TYR A 157 -15.58 14.00 -8.91
C TYR A 157 -16.00 14.80 -10.14
N SER A 158 -17.14 15.49 -10.11
CA SER A 158 -17.63 16.29 -11.23
C SER A 158 -17.69 17.76 -10.84
N PRO A 159 -17.40 18.72 -11.75
CA PRO A 159 -17.35 20.15 -11.41
C PRO A 159 -18.62 20.64 -10.69
N GLU A 160 -19.79 20.22 -11.17
CA GLU A 160 -21.09 20.68 -10.65
C GLU A 160 -21.44 20.14 -9.27
N LYS A 161 -20.77 19.07 -8.82
CA LYS A 161 -21.03 18.39 -7.54
C LYS A 161 -19.83 18.41 -6.60
N LEU A 162 -18.72 19.00 -7.02
CA LEU A 162 -17.42 18.83 -6.39
C LEU A 162 -17.47 19.20 -4.91
N GLU A 163 -18.01 20.37 -4.57
CA GLU A 163 -18.11 20.84 -3.19
C GLU A 163 -18.94 19.91 -2.30
N ALA A 164 -20.09 19.45 -2.79
CA ALA A 164 -20.93 18.50 -2.08
C ALA A 164 -20.22 17.14 -1.91
N GLN A 165 -19.50 16.68 -2.92
CA GLN A 165 -18.73 15.43 -2.88
C GLN A 165 -17.58 15.50 -1.87
N LEU A 166 -16.81 16.59 -1.86
CA LEU A 166 -15.72 16.82 -0.90
C LEU A 166 -16.24 16.87 0.54
N GLU A 167 -17.32 17.62 0.78
CA GLU A 167 -17.96 17.71 2.08
C GLU A 167 -18.49 16.35 2.56
N GLN A 168 -19.20 15.63 1.69
CA GLN A 168 -19.74 14.31 1.99
C GLN A 168 -18.63 13.31 2.33
N GLN A 169 -17.57 13.26 1.54
CA GLN A 169 -16.46 12.33 1.77
C GLN A 169 -15.70 12.65 3.06
N THR A 170 -15.48 13.94 3.35
CA THR A 170 -14.85 14.38 4.59
C THR A 170 -15.68 13.97 5.81
N ARG A 171 -16.99 14.22 5.78
CA ARG A 171 -17.90 13.79 6.86
C ARG A 171 -17.93 12.28 7.01
N THR A 172 -18.02 11.55 5.91
CA THR A 172 -18.04 10.09 5.92
C THR A 172 -16.76 9.56 6.57
N ALA A 173 -15.59 9.90 6.02
CA ALA A 173 -14.30 9.47 6.56
C ALA A 173 -14.13 9.81 8.05
N LEU A 174 -14.49 11.02 8.48
CA LEU A 174 -14.31 11.44 9.88
C LEU A 174 -15.32 10.84 10.85
N ASN A 175 -16.41 10.24 10.37
CA ASN A 175 -17.39 9.51 11.19
C ASN A 175 -17.24 7.98 11.11
N GLU A 176 -16.40 7.46 10.21
CA GLU A 176 -16.10 6.03 10.10
C GLU A 176 -15.16 5.55 11.23
N PHE A 177 -15.53 4.41 11.85
CA PHE A 177 -14.74 3.82 12.95
C PHE A 177 -13.36 3.33 12.48
N THR A 178 -13.25 2.90 11.22
CA THR A 178 -11.99 2.46 10.63
C THR A 178 -10.96 3.60 10.56
N PHE A 179 -11.43 4.85 10.42
CA PHE A 179 -10.60 6.03 10.24
C PHE A 179 -10.39 6.83 11.53
N ILE A 180 -11.41 6.91 12.40
CA ILE A 180 -11.33 7.50 13.75
C ILE A 180 -11.75 6.44 14.79
N ARG A 181 -10.77 5.82 15.45
CA ARG A 181 -10.98 4.68 16.35
C ARG A 181 -11.14 5.17 17.79
N THR A 182 -12.37 5.16 18.29
CA THR A 182 -12.69 5.60 19.65
C THR A 182 -12.93 4.39 20.56
N THR A 183 -12.13 4.23 21.63
CA THR A 183 -12.32 3.18 22.66
C THR A 183 -12.33 3.82 24.04
N GLY A 184 -13.52 3.98 24.63
CA GLY A 184 -13.69 4.79 25.84
C GLY A 184 -13.20 6.22 25.63
N ASP A 185 -12.32 6.71 26.51
CA ASP A 185 -11.76 8.07 26.42
C ASP A 185 -10.56 8.21 25.47
N LYS A 186 -10.08 7.09 24.91
CA LYS A 186 -8.94 7.08 23.98
C LYS A 186 -9.43 7.13 22.55
N THR A 187 -8.84 8.00 21.75
CA THR A 187 -9.11 8.11 20.32
C THR A 187 -7.82 7.93 19.52
N GLU A 188 -7.82 7.05 18.54
CA GLU A 188 -6.73 6.89 17.59
C GLU A 188 -7.14 7.46 16.24
N ILE A 189 -6.28 8.28 15.64
CA ILE A 189 -6.50 8.94 14.35
C ILE A 189 -5.43 8.54 13.34
N SER A 190 -5.75 8.66 12.05
CA SER A 190 -4.83 8.28 10.97
C SER A 190 -3.51 9.07 11.00
N GLN A 191 -2.43 8.44 10.56
CA GLN A 191 -1.12 9.09 10.38
C GLN A 191 -1.14 10.21 9.32
N ILE A 192 -2.16 10.28 8.47
CA ILE A 192 -2.35 11.39 7.52
C ILE A 192 -2.33 12.76 8.21
N PHE A 193 -2.96 12.89 9.38
CA PHE A 193 -2.95 14.14 10.16
C PHE A 193 -1.56 14.50 10.67
N LYS A 194 -0.68 13.51 10.84
CA LYS A 194 0.71 13.73 11.22
C LYS A 194 1.56 14.13 10.02
N TRP A 195 1.36 13.49 8.86
CA TRP A 195 2.13 13.76 7.65
C TRP A 195 1.81 15.11 7.02
N TYR A 196 0.54 15.54 7.10
CA TYR A 196 0.01 16.77 6.51
C TYR A 196 -0.44 17.76 7.59
N ILE A 197 0.30 17.86 8.69
CA ILE A 197 -0.08 18.70 9.85
C ILE A 197 -0.37 20.15 9.48
N GLU A 198 0.39 20.73 8.54
CA GLU A 198 0.20 22.11 8.08
C GLU A 198 -1.17 22.31 7.43
N ASP A 199 -1.65 21.34 6.66
CA ASP A 199 -2.94 21.39 5.97
C ASP A 199 -4.12 21.33 6.95
N PHE A 200 -3.89 20.85 8.17
CA PHE A 200 -4.87 20.78 9.25
C PHE A 200 -4.62 21.82 10.36
N GLY A 201 -3.90 22.91 10.04
CA GLY A 201 -3.70 24.05 10.94
C GLY A 201 -2.46 23.97 11.83
N GLY A 202 -1.48 23.14 11.49
CA GLY A 202 -0.11 23.16 12.01
C GLY A 202 0.08 22.61 13.43
N THR A 203 -1.00 22.28 14.15
CA THR A 203 -0.90 21.76 15.52
C THR A 203 -1.90 20.64 15.79
N LYS A 204 -1.55 19.77 16.73
CA LYS A 204 -2.45 18.69 17.18
C LYS A 204 -3.81 19.20 17.67
N SER A 205 -3.86 20.36 18.35
CA SER A 205 -5.14 20.94 18.78
C SER A 205 -6.00 21.35 17.59
N ARG A 206 -5.41 21.98 16.56
CA ARG A 206 -6.13 22.39 15.35
C ARG A 206 -6.63 21.20 14.54
N ILE A 207 -5.87 20.10 14.50
CA ILE A 207 -6.33 18.82 13.93
C ILE A 207 -7.60 18.34 14.64
N ILE A 208 -7.61 18.36 15.98
CA ILE A 208 -8.79 17.91 16.75
C ILE A 208 -9.98 18.85 16.51
N ASP A 209 -9.75 20.16 16.47
CA ASP A 209 -10.78 21.15 16.16
C ASP A 209 -11.36 20.89 14.75
N TYR A 210 -10.49 20.66 13.76
CA TYR A 210 -10.87 20.30 12.40
C TYR A 210 -11.72 19.03 12.36
N ILE A 211 -11.28 17.96 13.01
CA ILE A 211 -12.02 16.70 13.08
C ILE A 211 -13.41 16.93 13.70
N ASN A 212 -13.47 17.67 14.81
CA ASN A 212 -14.71 17.95 15.54
C ASN A 212 -15.72 18.82 14.76
N ASN A 213 -15.29 19.58 13.75
CA ASN A 213 -16.20 20.31 12.86
C ASN A 213 -17.04 19.39 11.96
N TYR A 214 -16.57 18.17 11.70
CA TYR A 214 -17.24 17.20 10.82
C TYR A 214 -17.85 16.01 11.57
N ARG A 215 -17.41 15.75 12.81
CA ARG A 215 -17.88 14.63 13.62
C ARG A 215 -19.25 14.87 14.23
N SER A 216 -20.05 13.81 14.27
CA SER A 216 -21.33 13.77 14.97
C SER A 216 -21.13 13.73 16.49
N ILE A 217 -20.09 13.03 16.94
CA ILE A 217 -19.69 12.92 18.34
C ILE A 217 -18.25 13.44 18.46
N PRO A 218 -18.04 14.62 19.08
CA PRO A 218 -16.71 15.19 19.26
C PRO A 218 -15.76 14.26 20.01
N ILE A 219 -14.48 14.29 19.65
CA ILE A 219 -13.41 13.56 20.31
C ILE A 219 -12.65 14.45 21.29
N SER A 220 -12.10 13.82 22.33
CA SER A 220 -11.26 14.50 23.33
C SER A 220 -9.89 14.85 22.74
N LYS A 221 -9.13 15.71 23.44
CA LYS A 221 -7.77 16.04 23.04
C LYS A 221 -6.76 14.89 23.25
N ASN A 222 -7.16 13.84 23.96
CA ASN A 222 -6.32 12.67 24.23
C ASN A 222 -6.33 11.71 23.03
N THR A 223 -5.60 12.09 21.98
CA THR A 223 -5.49 11.29 20.75
C THR A 223 -4.11 10.65 20.57
N SER A 224 -4.06 9.47 19.94
CA SER A 224 -2.83 8.85 19.42
C SER A 224 -2.95 8.59 17.92
N TYR A 225 -1.85 8.23 17.26
CA TYR A 225 -1.86 7.85 15.85
C TYR A 225 -1.75 6.33 15.72
N TYR A 226 -2.63 5.69 14.94
CA TYR A 226 -2.50 4.27 14.65
C TYR A 226 -1.54 4.01 13.46
N PRO A 227 -0.87 2.86 13.39
CA PRO A 227 -0.04 2.50 12.24
C PRO A 227 -0.84 2.45 10.94
N TYR A 228 -0.29 3.00 9.87
CA TYR A 228 -0.95 3.00 8.56
C TYR A 228 -0.93 1.61 7.91
N ASP A 229 -2.10 1.12 7.48
CA ASP A 229 -2.22 -0.17 6.80
C ASP A 229 -1.95 -0.01 5.29
N TRP A 230 -0.78 -0.49 4.86
CA TRP A 230 -0.32 -0.43 3.48
C TRP A 230 -0.79 -1.61 2.60
N THR A 231 -1.64 -2.49 3.13
CA THR A 231 -2.24 -3.58 2.36
C THR A 231 -3.03 -3.01 1.18
N LEU A 232 -2.86 -3.57 -0.01
CA LEU A 232 -3.52 -3.11 -1.23
C LEU A 232 -5.05 -3.14 -1.06
N ASN A 233 -5.73 -2.08 -1.50
CA ASN A 233 -7.20 -1.97 -1.47
C ASN A 233 -7.89 -2.78 -2.58
N ASP A 234 -7.58 -4.07 -2.68
CA ASP A 234 -8.19 -5.00 -3.65
C ASP A 234 -9.42 -5.70 -3.05
N THR A 235 -10.49 -5.77 -3.82
CA THR A 235 -11.69 -6.58 -3.51
C THR A 235 -11.40 -8.09 -3.31
N ASN A 236 -10.31 -8.60 -3.91
CA ASN A 236 -9.93 -10.01 -3.85
C ASN A 236 -9.01 -10.34 -2.67
N LEU A 237 -8.50 -9.32 -1.97
CA LEU A 237 -7.73 -9.51 -0.74
C LEU A 237 -8.71 -9.48 0.43
N THR A 238 -9.00 -10.65 1.00
CA THR A 238 -9.82 -10.75 2.22
C THR A 238 -9.13 -9.98 3.34
N ASP A 239 -9.91 -9.23 4.11
CA ASP A 239 -9.45 -8.49 5.28
C ASP A 239 -8.70 -9.41 6.25
N ALA A 240 -7.37 -9.34 6.18
CA ALA A 240 -6.54 -9.94 7.19
C ALA A 240 -6.70 -9.10 8.46
N PRO A 241 -6.99 -9.70 9.63
CA PRO A 241 -7.02 -8.97 10.87
C PRO A 241 -5.63 -8.36 11.12
N SER A 242 -5.62 -7.07 11.42
CA SER A 242 -4.44 -6.33 11.87
C SER A 242 -3.91 -6.93 13.17
N SER A 243 -2.94 -7.83 13.05
CA SER A 243 -2.01 -8.21 14.11
C SER A 243 -0.86 -8.96 13.48
N GLU A 244 0.35 -8.62 13.92
CA GLU A 244 1.61 -9.26 13.59
C GLU A 244 1.47 -10.79 13.45
N ASP A 245 1.49 -11.29 12.22
CA ASP A 245 2.10 -12.57 11.85
C ASP A 245 1.96 -12.82 10.35
N LYS A 246 3.06 -12.61 9.62
CA LYS A 246 3.20 -13.16 8.27
C LYS A 246 3.30 -14.68 8.37
N LYS A 247 2.19 -15.42 8.17
CA LYS A 247 2.18 -16.75 7.53
C LYS A 247 0.78 -17.33 7.27
N SER A 248 0.65 -17.91 6.07
CA SER A 248 -0.34 -18.93 5.64
C SER A 248 -1.72 -18.39 5.23
N SER A 249 -2.38 -18.81 4.16
CA SER A 249 -2.17 -19.86 3.15
C SER A 249 -3.22 -19.70 2.05
N THR A 250 -2.82 -19.80 0.79
CA THR A 250 -3.70 -20.33 -0.24
C THR A 250 -2.88 -21.13 -1.25
N SER A 251 -3.42 -22.29 -1.58
CA SER A 251 -2.79 -23.44 -2.22
C SER A 251 -2.56 -23.25 -3.71
N ILE A 252 -1.32 -22.98 -4.14
CA ILE A 252 -0.83 -23.35 -5.48
C ILE A 252 0.67 -23.70 -5.40
N GLY A 253 1.00 -24.91 -5.84
CA GLY A 253 2.26 -25.32 -6.50
C GLY A 253 3.61 -25.00 -5.84
N ASN A 254 4.31 -26.05 -5.41
CA ASN A 254 5.71 -26.00 -4.99
C ASN A 254 6.66 -25.49 -6.10
N ASN A 255 7.71 -24.78 -5.65
CA ASN A 255 9.03 -24.62 -6.30
C ASN A 255 9.26 -23.48 -7.31
N GLU A 256 9.01 -22.22 -6.93
CA GLU A 256 9.87 -21.13 -7.42
C GLU A 256 10.40 -20.28 -6.26
N ARG A 257 11.69 -20.00 -6.35
CA ARG A 257 12.52 -19.48 -5.27
C ARG A 257 12.03 -18.10 -4.84
N ARG A 258 11.38 -18.02 -3.67
CA ARG A 258 11.23 -16.78 -2.92
C ARG A 258 12.61 -16.31 -2.49
N TYR A 259 13.31 -15.58 -3.36
CA TYR A 259 14.43 -14.76 -2.95
C TYR A 259 13.85 -13.64 -2.08
N VAL A 260 13.87 -13.85 -0.76
CA VAL A 260 13.73 -12.74 0.18
C VAL A 260 14.99 -11.92 0.00
N VAL A 261 14.89 -10.82 -0.72
CA VAL A 261 15.99 -9.87 -0.87
C VAL A 261 16.19 -9.24 0.51
N SER A 262 17.15 -9.76 1.27
CA SER A 262 17.63 -9.10 2.48
C SER A 262 18.32 -7.82 2.03
N SER A 263 17.76 -6.65 2.33
CA SER A 263 18.54 -5.42 2.29
C SER A 263 19.67 -5.52 3.32
N ALA A 264 20.82 -4.91 3.01
CA ALA A 264 21.87 -4.74 4.00
C ALA A 264 21.35 -3.86 5.15
N ILE A 265 21.69 -4.20 6.40
CA ILE A 265 21.29 -3.36 7.53
C ILE A 265 22.15 -2.09 7.52
N PRO A 266 21.65 -0.93 8.03
CA PRO A 266 22.39 0.33 7.98
C PRO A 266 23.82 0.21 8.53
N ILE A 267 24.76 0.96 7.96
CA ILE A 267 26.16 0.93 8.41
C ILE A 267 26.28 1.26 9.90
N GLY A 268 27.08 0.47 10.63
CA GLY A 268 27.26 0.61 12.07
C GLY A 268 26.12 0.08 12.94
N SER A 269 25.04 -0.45 12.35
CA SER A 269 23.96 -1.09 13.09
C SER A 269 24.21 -2.59 13.35
N TYR A 270 23.56 -3.11 14.39
CA TYR A 270 23.55 -4.53 14.73
C TYR A 270 22.11 -5.07 14.65
N GLU A 271 21.96 -6.30 14.18
CA GLU A 271 20.69 -7.02 14.20
C GLU A 271 20.91 -8.39 14.86
N ILE A 272 20.16 -8.67 15.92
CA ILE A 272 20.18 -9.97 16.61
C ILE A 272 18.81 -10.63 16.45
N LYS A 273 18.79 -11.80 15.82
CA LYS A 273 17.59 -12.62 15.64
C LYS A 273 17.72 -13.89 16.45
N ILE A 274 16.75 -14.14 17.34
CA ILE A 274 16.62 -15.39 18.09
C ILE A 274 15.34 -16.05 17.63
N PHE A 275 15.45 -17.24 17.03
CA PHE A 275 14.30 -18.03 16.61
C PHE A 275 14.28 -19.36 17.36
N ASN A 276 13.20 -19.59 18.10
CA ASN A 276 12.98 -20.82 18.86
C ASN A 276 11.86 -21.62 18.20
N ASN A 277 12.10 -22.91 18.00
CA ASN A 277 11.10 -23.85 17.51
C ASN A 277 11.05 -25.05 18.45
N LEU A 278 9.87 -25.32 19.00
CA LEU A 278 9.58 -26.50 19.79
C LEU A 278 8.51 -27.32 19.07
N TYR A 279 8.84 -28.55 18.73
CA TYR A 279 7.91 -29.52 18.18
C TYR A 279 7.82 -30.71 19.13
N SER A 280 6.62 -31.19 19.41
CA SER A 280 6.40 -32.37 20.26
C SER A 280 5.27 -33.21 19.70
N GLN A 281 5.48 -34.51 19.62
CA GLN A 281 4.50 -35.47 19.14
C GLN A 281 4.41 -36.65 20.11
N LYS A 282 3.22 -37.23 20.26
CA LYS A 282 3.04 -38.53 20.92
C LYS A 282 3.04 -39.62 19.86
N THR A 283 3.71 -40.73 20.11
CA THR A 283 3.85 -41.86 19.19
C THR A 283 3.38 -43.16 19.85
N GLY A 284 2.88 -44.09 19.05
CA GLY A 284 2.36 -45.37 19.50
C GLY A 284 1.75 -46.17 18.35
N SER A 285 1.15 -47.31 18.67
CA SER A 285 0.52 -48.24 17.72
C SER A 285 -0.92 -48.51 18.13
N ASP A 286 -1.79 -48.81 17.15
CA ASP A 286 -3.19 -49.20 17.37
C ASP A 286 -4.00 -48.23 18.26
N GLY A 287 -3.76 -46.92 18.13
CA GLY A 287 -4.43 -45.87 18.90
C GLY A 287 -3.94 -45.71 20.35
N ILE A 288 -3.03 -46.57 20.81
CA ILE A 288 -2.41 -46.49 22.13
C ILE A 288 -1.10 -45.71 22.01
N LEU A 289 -1.11 -44.48 22.51
CA LEU A 289 0.08 -43.62 22.56
C LEU A 289 0.93 -44.03 23.77
N ILE A 290 2.18 -44.41 23.54
CA ILE A 290 3.10 -44.92 24.58
C ILE A 290 4.34 -44.04 24.76
N ASP A 291 4.71 -43.27 23.75
CA ASP A 291 5.93 -42.46 23.74
C ASP A 291 5.66 -41.01 23.34
N ARG A 292 6.63 -40.15 23.61
CA ARG A 292 6.69 -38.77 23.14
C ARG A 292 8.08 -38.42 22.64
N SER A 293 8.13 -37.83 21.46
CA SER A 293 9.33 -37.24 20.87
C SER A 293 9.20 -35.72 20.85
N SER A 294 10.17 -35.03 21.45
CA SER A 294 10.25 -33.57 21.45
C SER A 294 11.55 -33.11 20.81
N PHE A 295 11.45 -32.08 19.98
CA PHE A 295 12.54 -31.48 19.22
C PHE A 295 12.53 -29.98 19.51
N PHE A 296 13.66 -29.47 19.99
CA PHE A 296 13.87 -28.05 20.18
C PHE A 296 15.02 -27.58 19.31
N THR A 297 14.82 -26.49 18.58
CA THR A 297 15.87 -25.80 17.84
C THR A 297 15.85 -24.34 18.24
N THR A 298 17.00 -23.80 18.63
CA THR A 298 17.22 -22.35 18.73
C THR A 298 18.22 -21.94 17.67
N THR A 299 17.93 -20.89 16.92
CA THR A 299 18.87 -20.28 15.98
C THR A 299 19.12 -18.85 16.42
N ILE A 300 20.38 -18.50 16.61
CA ILE A 300 20.81 -17.14 16.94
C ILE A 300 21.60 -16.62 15.74
N THR A 301 21.14 -15.51 15.18
CA THR A 301 21.86 -14.79 14.12
C THR A 301 22.24 -13.43 14.65
N ALA A 302 23.52 -13.08 14.59
CA ALA A 302 24.02 -11.75 14.90
C ALA A 302 24.64 -11.18 13.62
N LEU A 303 24.11 -10.08 13.12
CA LEU A 303 24.59 -9.37 11.94
C LEU A 303 25.09 -7.98 12.33
N TYR A 304 26.15 -7.52 11.66
CA TYR A 304 26.70 -6.18 11.73
C TYR A 304 26.75 -5.57 10.32
N GLY A 305 26.22 -4.35 10.19
CA GLY A 305 26.24 -3.60 8.93
C GLY A 305 27.63 -3.02 8.66
N PHE A 306 28.45 -3.74 7.88
CA PHE A 306 29.82 -3.33 7.56
C PHE A 306 29.85 -2.25 6.46
N THR A 307 28.98 -2.38 5.44
CA THR A 307 28.72 -1.33 4.44
C THR A 307 27.24 -1.32 4.07
N ASN A 308 26.79 -0.30 3.32
CA ASN A 308 25.42 -0.24 2.77
C ASN A 308 25.07 -1.37 1.78
N ARG A 309 26.00 -2.31 1.52
CA ARG A 309 25.81 -3.46 0.62
C ARG A 309 26.33 -4.78 1.20
N LEU A 310 26.94 -4.78 2.38
CA LEU A 310 27.58 -5.95 2.98
C LEU A 310 27.32 -5.99 4.47
N ASN A 311 26.70 -7.08 4.92
CA ASN A 311 26.60 -7.43 6.33
C ASN A 311 27.64 -8.52 6.64
N VAL A 312 28.22 -8.47 7.83
CA VAL A 312 29.06 -9.54 8.38
C VAL A 312 28.40 -10.06 9.63
N GLY A 313 28.38 -11.36 9.85
CA GLY A 313 27.72 -11.91 11.03
C GLY A 313 27.96 -13.39 11.25
N ILE A 314 27.40 -13.87 12.35
CA ILE A 314 27.50 -15.26 12.79
C ILE A 314 26.08 -15.83 12.89
N ASN A 315 25.90 -17.05 12.41
CA ASN A 315 24.68 -17.82 12.61
C ASN A 315 25.03 -19.09 13.40
N THR A 316 24.42 -19.24 14.57
CA THR A 316 24.53 -20.46 15.36
C THR A 316 23.17 -21.12 15.45
N ARG A 317 23.17 -22.45 15.45
CA ARG A 317 21.95 -23.24 15.59
C ARG A 317 22.19 -24.32 16.63
N TRP A 318 21.49 -24.24 17.75
CA TRP A 318 21.53 -25.32 18.73
C TRP A 318 20.26 -26.17 18.65
N ARG A 319 20.43 -27.49 18.72
CA ARG A 319 19.34 -28.47 18.66
C ARG A 319 19.39 -29.40 19.86
N LYS A 320 18.23 -29.72 20.40
CA LYS A 320 18.04 -30.75 21.41
C LYS A 320 16.85 -31.62 21.07
N VAL A 321 17.05 -32.94 21.12
CA VAL A 321 16.01 -33.95 20.89
C VAL A 321 15.89 -34.80 22.13
N ARG A 322 14.65 -35.13 22.51
CA ARG A 322 14.36 -36.04 23.61
C ARG A 322 13.21 -36.98 23.25
N ASN A 323 13.40 -38.26 23.52
CA ASN A 323 12.37 -39.28 23.42
C ASN A 323 12.11 -39.88 24.81
N HIS A 324 10.84 -40.00 25.20
CA HIS A 324 10.46 -40.49 26.52
C HIS A 324 9.10 -41.21 26.50
N ALA A 325 8.97 -42.29 27.27
CA ALA A 325 7.68 -42.94 27.51
C ALA A 325 6.67 -41.99 28.18
N LEU A 326 5.39 -42.21 27.96
CA LEU A 326 4.32 -41.50 28.67
C LEU A 326 4.15 -42.04 30.10
N PRO A 327 3.76 -41.20 31.08
CA PRO A 327 3.43 -39.79 30.94
C PRO A 327 4.69 -38.90 30.86
N SER A 328 4.73 -37.99 29.87
CA SER A 328 5.83 -37.03 29.73
C SER A 328 5.32 -35.67 29.23
N LEU A 329 5.98 -34.58 29.65
CA LEU A 329 5.63 -33.20 29.28
C LEU A 329 6.26 -32.80 27.95
N ALA A 330 5.60 -31.95 27.17
CA ALA A 330 6.13 -31.46 25.89
C ALA A 330 7.46 -30.69 26.08
N PHE A 331 7.57 -29.98 27.21
CA PHE A 331 8.75 -29.23 27.64
C PHE A 331 9.86 -30.09 28.27
N ALA A 332 9.69 -31.42 28.36
CA ALA A 332 10.70 -32.31 28.94
C ALA A 332 12.04 -32.26 28.17
N VAL A 333 12.04 -31.79 26.91
CA VAL A 333 13.26 -31.54 26.13
C VAL A 333 14.21 -30.54 26.80
N PHE A 334 13.72 -29.65 27.66
CA PHE A 334 14.56 -28.70 28.41
C PHE A 334 15.16 -29.30 29.69
N GLY A 335 14.58 -30.38 30.22
CA GLY A 335 15.04 -31.02 31.45
C GLY A 335 16.38 -31.78 31.31
N SER A 336 16.95 -32.12 32.47
CA SER A 336 18.23 -32.82 32.64
C SER A 336 18.12 -34.31 33.01
N GLY A 337 16.90 -34.85 33.21
CA GLY A 337 16.71 -36.22 33.71
C GLY A 337 17.28 -37.32 32.81
N GLU A 338 17.80 -38.38 33.43
CA GLU A 338 18.51 -39.53 32.82
C GLU A 338 17.60 -40.54 32.11
N ASP A 339 16.29 -40.52 32.40
CA ASP A 339 15.34 -41.39 31.72
C ASP A 339 15.02 -40.82 30.34
N GLY A 340 15.37 -41.57 29.30
CA GLY A 340 15.13 -41.25 27.89
C GLY A 340 16.36 -40.73 27.13
N GLY A 341 16.55 -41.23 25.91
CA GLY A 341 17.65 -40.81 25.05
C GLY A 341 17.54 -39.31 24.70
N SER A 342 18.48 -38.52 25.20
CA SER A 342 18.63 -37.11 24.81
C SER A 342 19.89 -36.91 23.98
N ARG A 343 19.78 -36.09 22.92
CA ARG A 343 20.92 -35.68 22.09
C ARG A 343 20.87 -34.17 21.91
N SER A 344 22.00 -33.49 22.06
CA SER A 344 22.12 -32.05 21.82
C SER A 344 23.41 -31.71 21.08
N GLY A 345 23.38 -30.66 20.25
CA GLY A 345 24.53 -30.19 19.48
C GLY A 345 24.30 -28.83 18.82
N PHE A 346 25.40 -28.23 18.35
CA PHE A 346 25.44 -27.00 17.55
C PHE A 346 25.49 -27.29 16.04
#